data_AF-A0A6J6NPH2-F1
#
_entry.id   AF-A0A6J6NPH2-F1
#
_cell.length_a   1.000
_cell.length_b   1.000
_cell.length_c   1.000
_cell.angle_alpha   90.00
_cell.angle_beta   90.00
_cell.angle_gamma   90.00
#
_symmetry.space_group_name_H-M   'P 1'
#
loop_
_entity.id
_entity.type
_entity.pdbx_description
1 polymer ?
#
loop_
_entity_poly.entity_id
_entity_poly.type
_entity_poly.pdbx_seq_one_letter_code
_entity_poly.pdbx_strand_id
1 'polypeptide(L)'
;MSTQHATEVADGHDAQEGHAHDDGAHGHGLTDMGYVKVALVLALLTALEVALTYVDIGSLFMPVLLLLMVIKFVTVVSFFMHLRFDNKIFSWLFYSGLFLAIGVYLAALCTFQFFAGN
;
A
#
# COMPACT_ATOMS: atom_id res chain seq x y z
N MET A 1 -10.07 -78.00 13.58
CA MET A 1 -11.27 -77.39 12.99
C MET A 1 -11.04 -75.88 13.01
N SER A 2 -10.33 -75.26 12.07
CA SER A 2 -10.61 -75.13 10.63
C SER A 2 -12.03 -74.68 10.34
N THR A 3 -12.27 -73.37 10.27
CA THR A 3 -12.98 -72.79 9.13
C THR A 3 -12.46 -71.37 8.90
N GLN A 4 -11.96 -71.19 7.69
CA GLN A 4 -11.37 -70.02 7.07
C GLN A 4 -12.51 -69.16 6.46
N HIS A 5 -12.28 -67.84 6.39
CA HIS A 5 -12.66 -66.93 5.30
C HIS A 5 -14.02 -67.13 4.60
N ALA A 6 -14.93 -66.17 4.77
CA ALA A 6 -15.96 -65.88 3.78
C ALA A 6 -15.80 -64.41 3.34
N THR A 7 -15.26 -64.27 2.13
CA THR A 7 -15.28 -63.12 1.25
C THR A 7 -16.71 -62.58 1.10
N GLU A 8 -16.92 -61.30 1.38
CA GLU A 8 -17.98 -60.49 0.77
C GLU A 8 -17.30 -59.35 0.01
N VAL A 9 -17.15 -59.56 -1.30
CA VAL A 9 -16.82 -58.53 -2.28
C VAL A 9 -17.98 -58.51 -3.26
N ALA A 10 -18.78 -57.45 -3.21
CA ALA A 10 -19.57 -56.90 -4.32
C ALA A 10 -20.13 -55.57 -3.83
N ASP A 11 -19.56 -54.45 -4.27
CA ASP A 11 -19.98 -53.72 -5.47
C ASP A 11 -21.09 -52.73 -5.12
N GLY A 12 -20.68 -51.47 -5.05
CA GLY A 12 -21.51 -50.30 -4.80
C GLY A 12 -20.74 -49.10 -5.36
N HIS A 13 -20.70 -49.04 -6.69
CA HIS A 13 -20.41 -47.82 -7.43
C HIS A 13 -21.42 -46.75 -7.00
N ASP A 14 -20.98 -45.76 -6.22
CA ASP A 14 -21.72 -44.52 -6.08
C ASP A 14 -20.77 -43.33 -5.98
N ALA A 15 -20.94 -42.44 -6.95
CA ALA A 15 -20.52 -41.04 -6.98
C ALA A 15 -19.03 -40.75 -6.75
N GLN A 16 -18.31 -40.75 -7.87
CA GLN A 16 -17.30 -39.74 -8.15
C GLN A 16 -17.90 -38.32 -7.94
N GLU A 17 -17.78 -37.79 -6.73
CA GLU A 17 -17.89 -36.34 -6.51
C GLU A 17 -16.60 -35.68 -7.01
N GLY A 18 -16.62 -35.37 -8.30
CA GLY A 18 -15.84 -34.24 -8.80
C GLY A 18 -16.41 -32.97 -8.19
N HIS A 19 -15.89 -32.57 -7.03
CA HIS A 19 -16.06 -31.19 -6.53
C HIS A 19 -15.23 -30.27 -7.40
N ALA A 20 -15.81 -29.95 -8.56
CA ALA A 20 -15.47 -28.79 -9.33
C ALA A 20 -15.73 -27.54 -8.49
N HIS A 21 -14.71 -26.68 -8.43
CA HIS A 21 -14.79 -25.22 -8.35
C HIS A 21 -16.20 -24.65 -8.08
N ASP A 22 -16.49 -24.31 -6.84
CA ASP A 22 -17.25 -23.11 -6.48
C ASP A 22 -17.06 -22.77 -4.99
N ASP A 23 -15.84 -22.45 -4.57
CA ASP A 23 -15.62 -21.70 -3.32
C ASP A 23 -15.77 -20.19 -3.60
N GLY A 24 -16.93 -19.84 -4.16
CA GLY A 24 -17.45 -18.49 -4.23
C GLY A 24 -18.15 -18.16 -2.92
N ALA A 25 -17.54 -17.25 -2.15
CA ALA A 25 -18.10 -16.58 -0.97
C ALA A 25 -18.26 -17.46 0.28
N HIS A 26 -17.44 -17.21 1.30
CA HIS A 26 -17.86 -16.66 2.60
C HIS A 26 -16.67 -16.62 3.57
N GLY A 27 -16.23 -15.41 3.96
CA GLY A 27 -15.47 -15.21 5.20
C GLY A 27 -14.12 -14.48 5.07
N HIS A 28 -14.08 -13.22 5.53
CA HIS A 28 -12.89 -12.55 6.11
C HIS A 28 -11.79 -11.94 5.19
N GLY A 29 -12.15 -11.35 4.03
CA GLY A 29 -11.19 -10.64 3.15
C GLY A 29 -11.37 -9.12 3.00
N LEU A 30 -12.28 -8.50 3.75
CA LEU A 30 -12.81 -7.17 3.44
C LEU A 30 -12.03 -5.97 4.04
N THR A 31 -10.84 -6.16 4.60
CA THR A 31 -10.07 -5.06 5.24
C THR A 31 -8.74 -4.71 4.59
N ASP A 32 -8.20 -5.52 3.67
CA ASP A 32 -6.81 -5.33 3.17
C ASP A 32 -6.75 -4.86 1.69
N MET A 33 -7.76 -5.19 0.89
CA MET A 33 -7.78 -4.94 -0.56
C MET A 33 -7.65 -3.45 -0.95
N GLY A 34 -8.07 -2.55 -0.07
CA GLY A 34 -7.95 -1.10 -0.27
C GLY A 34 -6.52 -0.61 -0.18
N TYR A 35 -5.74 -1.14 0.77
CA TYR A 35 -4.33 -0.80 0.93
C TYR A 35 -3.48 -1.33 -0.23
N VAL A 36 -3.74 -2.57 -0.64
CA VAL A 36 -3.06 -3.19 -1.79
C VAL A 36 -3.27 -2.37 -3.06
N LYS A 37 -4.49 -1.86 -3.32
CA LYS A 37 -4.75 -0.97 -4.46
C LYS A 37 -3.92 0.32 -4.41
N VAL A 38 -3.79 0.95 -3.24
CA VAL A 38 -3.00 2.17 -3.10
C VAL A 38 -1.50 1.87 -3.24
N ALA A 39 -1.05 0.70 -2.77
CA ALA A 39 0.32 0.20 -3.00
C ALA A 39 0.62 0.12 -4.49
N LEU A 40 -0.31 -0.47 -5.25
CA LEU A 40 -0.18 -0.61 -6.69
C LEU A 40 -0.16 0.75 -7.40
N VAL A 41 -1.01 1.70 -6.99
CA VAL A 41 -0.97 3.07 -7.54
C VAL A 41 0.36 3.76 -7.23
N LEU A 42 0.87 3.64 -6.01
CA LEU A 42 2.18 4.16 -5.62
C LEU A 42 3.31 3.51 -6.42
N ALA A 43 3.27 2.20 -6.60
CA ALA A 43 4.23 1.46 -7.40
C ALA A 43 4.21 1.93 -8.86
N LEU A 44 3.02 2.15 -9.45
CA LEU A 44 2.88 2.74 -10.78
C LEU A 44 3.46 4.15 -10.84
N LEU A 45 3.21 4.98 -9.83
CA LEU A 45 3.73 6.34 -9.76
C LEU A 45 5.27 6.35 -9.63
N THR A 46 5.85 5.36 -8.94
CA THR A 46 7.31 5.13 -8.90
C THR A 46 7.84 4.67 -10.25
N ALA A 47 7.17 3.72 -10.90
CA ALA A 47 7.57 3.26 -12.24
C ALA A 47 7.49 4.40 -13.27
N LEU A 48 6.46 5.23 -13.22
CA LEU A 48 6.32 6.41 -14.07
C LEU A 48 7.43 7.42 -13.80
N GLU A 49 7.80 7.65 -12.54
CA GLU A 49 8.91 8.53 -12.19
C GLU A 49 10.24 8.01 -12.76
N VAL A 50 10.52 6.72 -12.60
CA VAL A 50 11.72 6.10 -13.19
C VAL A 50 11.65 6.19 -14.72
N ALA A 51 10.49 6.01 -15.35
CA ALA A 51 10.37 6.22 -16.79
C ALA A 51 10.64 7.68 -17.19
N LEU A 52 10.16 8.65 -16.40
CA LEU A 52 10.43 10.07 -16.58
C LEU A 52 11.90 10.44 -16.34
N THR A 53 12.66 9.69 -15.53
CA THR A 53 14.12 9.88 -15.43
C THR A 53 14.89 9.37 -16.64
N TYR A 54 14.31 8.47 -17.43
CA TYR A 54 14.90 8.04 -18.71
C TYR A 54 14.54 8.96 -19.88
N VAL A 55 13.45 9.72 -19.79
CA VAL A 55 13.06 10.70 -20.82
C VAL A 55 13.57 12.07 -20.39
N ASP A 56 14.47 12.67 -21.16
CA ASP A 56 15.05 13.97 -20.81
C ASP A 56 14.03 15.10 -21.04
N ILE A 57 13.23 15.43 -20.01
CA ILE A 57 12.22 16.50 -20.03
C ILE A 57 12.88 17.90 -19.86
N GLY A 58 14.21 17.97 -19.82
CA GLY A 58 14.97 19.22 -19.68
C GLY A 58 14.81 19.87 -18.29
N SER A 59 14.82 21.20 -18.22
CA SER A 59 14.83 21.95 -16.95
C SER A 59 13.63 21.71 -16.02
N LEU A 60 12.52 21.15 -16.53
CA LEU A 60 11.33 20.82 -15.73
C LEU A 60 11.44 19.47 -15.02
N PHE A 61 12.47 18.68 -15.31
CA PHE A 61 12.73 17.39 -14.67
C PHE A 61 12.85 17.49 -13.14
N MET A 62 13.69 18.41 -12.65
CA MET A 62 13.94 18.66 -11.23
C MET A 62 12.65 18.97 -10.43
N PRO A 63 11.84 19.98 -10.80
CA PRO A 63 10.63 20.29 -10.04
C PRO A 63 9.56 19.19 -10.13
N VAL A 64 9.47 18.47 -11.26
CA VAL A 64 8.51 17.37 -11.42
C VAL A 64 8.87 16.19 -10.54
N LEU A 65 10.15 15.79 -10.49
CA LEU A 65 10.61 14.74 -9.57
C LEU A 65 10.39 15.11 -8.10
N LEU A 66 10.72 16.35 -7.73
CA LEU A 66 10.50 16.85 -6.37
C LEU A 66 9.02 16.77 -5.98
N LEU A 67 8.12 17.16 -6.88
CA LEU A 67 6.67 17.08 -6.67
C LEU A 67 6.22 15.62 -6.50
N LEU A 68 6.67 14.71 -7.37
CA LEU A 68 6.33 13.28 -7.29
C LEU A 68 6.83 12.65 -5.98
N MET A 69 8.01 13.05 -5.50
CA MET A 69 8.54 12.61 -4.20
C MET A 69 7.64 13.05 -3.04
N VAL A 70 7.21 14.31 -3.01
CA VAL A 70 6.29 14.82 -1.97
C VAL A 70 4.95 14.08 -2.01
N ILE A 71 4.37 13.89 -3.20
CA ILE A 71 3.10 13.19 -3.38
C ILE A 71 3.19 11.74 -2.88
N LYS A 72 4.27 11.03 -3.24
CA LYS A 72 4.52 9.68 -2.75
C LYS A 72 4.62 9.65 -1.24
N PHE A 73 5.41 10.55 -0.66
CA PHE A 73 5.59 10.63 0.78
C PHE A 73 4.27 10.82 1.52
N VAL A 74 3.43 11.77 1.10
CA VAL A 74 2.12 12.03 1.72
C VAL A 74 1.18 10.83 1.58
N THR A 75 1.16 10.21 0.39
CA THR A 75 0.30 9.04 0.12
C THR A 75 0.74 7.82 0.94
N VAL A 76 2.06 7.57 1.04
CA VAL A 76 2.64 6.49 1.86
C VAL A 76 2.31 6.69 3.34
N VAL A 77 2.51 7.90 3.89
CA VAL A 77 2.20 8.14 5.31
C VAL A 77 0.69 8.02 5.57
N SER A 78 -0.15 8.52 4.67
CA SER A 78 -1.60 8.49 4.86
C SER A 78 -2.20 7.07 4.75
N PHE A 79 -1.61 6.20 3.92
CA PHE A 79 -2.14 4.86 3.65
C PHE A 79 -1.29 3.71 4.24
N PHE A 80 0.03 3.69 4.06
CA PHE A 80 0.88 2.57 4.50
C PHE A 80 1.25 2.62 5.97
N MET A 81 1.17 3.79 6.62
CA MET A 81 1.46 3.94 8.05
C MET A 81 0.23 3.78 8.98
N HIS A 82 -0.74 2.94 8.62
CA HIS A 82 -1.79 2.48 9.56
C HIS A 82 -2.88 3.53 9.95
N LEU A 83 -2.97 4.66 9.25
CA LEU A 83 -3.77 5.82 9.67
C LEU A 83 -5.21 5.92 9.17
N ARG A 84 -5.58 5.14 8.15
CA ARG A 84 -6.96 5.12 7.66
C ARG A 84 -7.89 4.34 8.61
N PHE A 85 -7.33 3.38 9.36
CA PHE A 85 -8.03 2.60 10.40
C PHE A 85 -7.73 3.04 11.84
N ASP A 86 -6.66 3.80 12.07
CA ASP A 86 -6.36 4.40 13.38
C ASP A 86 -6.91 5.84 13.46
N ASN A 87 -7.26 6.29 14.67
CA ASN A 87 -8.01 7.54 14.88
C ASN A 87 -7.32 8.73 14.19
N LYS A 88 -8.12 9.61 13.56
CA LYS A 88 -7.71 10.85 12.84
C LYS A 88 -6.65 11.70 13.57
N ILE A 89 -6.51 11.53 14.89
CA ILE A 89 -5.47 12.10 15.75
C ILE A 89 -4.05 11.87 15.22
N PHE A 90 -3.70 10.66 14.78
CA PHE A 90 -2.31 10.39 14.38
C PHE A 90 -2.00 11.03 13.00
N SER A 91 -2.97 11.07 12.09
CA SER A 91 -2.82 11.85 10.85
C SER A 91 -2.69 13.33 11.16
N TRP A 92 -3.49 13.84 12.09
CA TRP A 92 -3.46 15.26 12.47
C TRP A 92 -2.15 15.65 13.15
N LEU A 93 -1.60 14.80 14.03
CA LEU A 93 -0.27 15.00 14.64
C LEU A 93 0.86 14.97 13.61
N PHE A 94 0.77 14.11 12.59
CA PHE A 94 1.76 14.10 11.52
C PHE A 94 1.70 15.37 10.66
N TYR A 95 0.50 15.79 10.25
CA TYR A 95 0.31 17.04 9.50
C TYR A 95 0.70 18.27 10.32
N SER A 96 0.41 18.30 11.62
CA SER A 96 0.82 19.40 12.49
C SER A 96 2.34 19.43 12.68
N GLY A 97 3.00 18.27 12.79
CA GLY A 97 4.46 18.16 12.78
C GLY A 97 5.09 18.63 11.47
N LEU A 98 4.52 18.26 10.32
CA LEU A 98 4.97 18.73 9.01
C LEU A 98 4.81 20.25 8.86
N PHE A 99 3.66 20.79 9.27
CA PHE A 99 3.39 22.23 9.27
C PHE A 99 4.34 22.99 10.20
N LEU A 100 4.57 22.46 11.40
CA LEU A 100 5.51 23.01 12.36
C LEU A 100 6.94 22.98 11.82
N ALA A 101 7.36 21.88 11.20
CA ALA A 101 8.69 21.76 10.59
C ALA A 101 8.90 22.81 9.50
N ILE A 102 7.92 22.99 8.60
CA ILE A 102 7.96 24.03 7.57
C ILE A 102 7.97 25.42 8.22
N GLY A 103 7.14 25.65 9.23
CA GLY A 103 7.06 26.93 9.95
C GLY A 103 8.38 27.29 10.65
N VAL A 104 8.99 26.35 11.37
CA VAL A 104 10.28 26.54 12.04
C VAL A 104 11.39 26.76 11.01
N TYR A 105 11.38 26.02 9.90
CA TYR A 105 12.34 26.21 8.81
C TYR A 105 12.24 27.62 8.19
N LEU A 106 11.02 28.09 7.89
CA LEU A 106 10.79 29.44 7.37
C LEU A 106 11.15 30.51 8.41
N ALA A 107 10.83 30.32 9.69
CA ALA A 107 11.20 31.25 10.75
C ALA A 107 12.72 31.35 10.91
N ALA A 108 13.44 30.23 10.83
CA ALA A 108 14.90 30.21 10.83
C ALA A 108 15.47 30.91 9.59
N LEU A 109 14.95 30.65 8.38
CA LEU A 109 15.35 31.35 7.17
C LEU A 109 15.10 32.86 7.23
N CYS A 110 13.94 33.28 7.73
CA CYS A 110 13.63 34.69 7.96
C CYS A 110 14.60 35.32 8.95
N THR A 111 14.92 34.63 10.04
CA THR A 111 15.87 35.12 11.06
C THR A 111 17.28 35.25 10.49
N PHE A 112 17.75 34.24 9.74
CA PHE A 112 19.06 34.27 9.10
C PHE A 112 19.13 35.26 7.93
N GLN A 113 18.10 35.43 7.11
CA GLN A 113 18.05 36.47 6.08
C GLN A 113 18.03 37.87 6.69
N PHE A 114 17.27 38.06 7.77
CA PHE A 114 17.28 39.31 8.53
C PHE A 114 18.65 39.60 9.16
N PHE A 115 19.38 38.56 9.59
CA PHE A 115 20.70 38.70 10.21
C PHE A 115 21.87 38.72 9.20
N ALA A 116 21.72 38.12 8.03
CA ALA A 116 22.72 38.11 6.96
C ALA A 116 22.53 39.25 5.94
N GLY A 117 21.34 39.86 5.89
CA GLY A 117 21.01 41.00 5.06
C GLY A 117 21.18 42.37 5.72
N ASN A 118 21.75 42.42 6.94
CA ASN A 118 22.16 43.63 7.66
C ASN A 118 23.65 43.55 8.01
#